data_AF-A0A4Q1C695-F1
#
_entry.id   AF-A0A4Q1C695-F1
#
_cell.length_a   1.000
_cell.length_b   1.000
_cell.length_c   1.000
_cell.angle_alpha   90.00
_cell.angle_beta   90.00
_cell.angle_gamma   90.00
#
_symmetry.space_group_name_H-M   'P 1'
#
loop_
_entity.id
_entity.type
_entity.pdbx_description
1 polymer ?
#
loop_
_entity_poly.entity_id
_entity_poly.type
_entity_poly.pdbx_seq_one_letter_code
_entity_poly.pdbx_strand_id
1 'polypeptide(L)' 'EFEIEEIIGRRYNRRSRREEVRVKWKGWHRPTWEPRSAFDEAAALDRYETSLAAGGG' A
#
# COMPACT_ATOMS: atom_id res chain seq x y z
N GLU A 1 3.81 -6.16 16.25
CA GLU A 1 3.16 -6.64 15.01
C GLU A 1 1.97 -5.73 14.76
N PHE A 2 1.89 -5.06 13.61
CA PHE A 2 0.77 -4.18 13.27
C PHE A 2 -0.04 -4.88 12.17
N GLU A 3 -1.35 -5.03 12.38
CA GLU A 3 -2.20 -5.73 11.42
C GLU A 3 -2.65 -4.77 10.30
N ILE A 4 -2.30 -5.12 9.06
CA ILE A 4 -2.69 -4.38 7.87
C ILE A 4 -4.12 -4.77 7.52
N GLU A 5 -5.01 -3.79 7.39
CA GLU A 5 -6.37 -4.04 6.92
C GLU A 5 -6.39 -4.09 5.39
N GLU A 6 -5.89 -3.05 4.72
CA GLU A 6 -5.90 -2.95 3.27
C GLU A 6 -4.90 -1.90 2.76
N ILE A 7 -4.38 -2.07 1.54
CA ILE A 7 -3.67 -1.01 0.82
C ILE A 7 -4.67 -0.29 -0.08
N ILE A 8 -4.84 1.01 0.16
CA ILE A 8 -5.89 1.83 -0.47
C ILE A 8 -5.34 2.82 -1.50
N GLY A 9 -4.03 2.78 -1.77
CA GLY A 9 -3.41 3.70 -2.70
C GLY A 9 -1.91 3.50 -2.86
N ARG A 10 -1.36 4.08 -3.94
CA ARG A 10 0.08 4.17 -4.18
C ARG A 10 0.45 5.57 -4.68
N ARG A 11 1.65 6.02 -4.38
CA ARG A 11 2.23 7.25 -4.93
C ARG A 11 3.74 7.09 -5.11
N TYR A 12 4.29 7.83 -6.07
CA TYR A 12 5.74 7.99 -6.16
C TYR A 12 6.16 9.28 -5.43
N ASN A 13 6.95 9.13 -4.37
CA ASN A 13 7.49 10.26 -3.63
C ASN A 13 8.76 10.77 -4.32
N ARG A 14 8.64 11.90 -5.05
CA ARG A 14 9.77 12.49 -5.78
C ARG A 14 10.89 13.00 -4.86
N ARG A 15 10.58 13.39 -3.61
CA ARG A 15 11.59 13.89 -2.65
C ARG A 15 12.48 12.76 -2.15
N SER A 16 11.88 11.63 -1.81
CA SER A 16 12.59 10.43 -1.34
C SER A 16 12.91 9.43 -2.46
N ARG A 17 12.53 9.75 -3.71
CA ARG A 17 12.72 8.94 -4.93
C ARG A 17 12.26 7.48 -4.78
N ARG A 18 11.17 7.25 -4.05
CA ARG A 18 10.66 5.91 -3.72
C ARG A 18 9.15 5.82 -3.89
N GLU A 19 8.67 4.61 -4.13
CA GLU A 19 7.25 4.31 -4.10
C GLU A 19 6.76 4.14 -2.66
N GLU A 20 5.60 4.75 -2.39
CA GLU A 20 4.92 4.68 -1.10
C GLU A 20 3.51 4.16 -1.32
N VAL A 21 3.07 3.27 -0.45
CA VAL A 21 1.73 2.72 -0.42
C VAL A 21 0.97 3.29 0.76
N ARG A 22 -0.32 3.56 0.55
CA ARG A 22 -1.20 4.08 1.59
C ARG A 22 -1.83 2.89 2.31
N VAL A 23 -1.35 2.62 3.52
CA VAL A 23 -1.75 1.47 4.32
C VAL A 23 -2.87 1.88 5.25
N LYS A 24 -4.01 1.18 5.17
CA LYS A 24 -5.09 1.24 6.15
C LYS A 24 -4.80 0.18 7.22
N TRP A 25 -4.62 0.64 8.44
CA TRP A 25 -4.29 -0.20 9.59
C TRP A 25 -5.57 -0.67 10.28
N LYS A 26 -5.61 -1.94 10.70
CA LYS A 26 -6.79 -2.47 11.39
C LYS A 26 -6.92 -1.81 12.76
N GLY A 27 -8.12 -1.30 13.06
CA GLY A 27 -8.39 -0.59 14.30
C GLY A 27 -7.81 0.83 14.37
N TRP A 28 -7.22 1.33 13.28
CA TRP A 28 -6.68 2.69 13.22
C TRP A 28 -7.34 3.50 12.11
N HIS A 29 -7.85 4.66 12.50
CA HIS A 29 -8.68 5.49 11.62
C HIS A 29 -7.88 6.22 10.53
N ARG A 30 -6.58 6.43 10.75
CA ARG A 30 -5.73 7.24 9.87
C ARG A 30 -4.77 6.33 9.10
N PRO A 31 -4.94 6.19 7.77
CA PRO A 31 -3.98 5.48 6.95
C PRO A 31 -2.69 6.29 6.80
N THR A 32 -1.55 5.60 6.77
CA THR A 32 -0.22 6.21 6.62
C THR A 32 0.42 5.85 5.28
N TRP A 33 1.43 6.62 4.88
CA TRP A 33 2.20 6.36 3.67
C TRP A 33 3.50 5.69 4.05
N GLU A 34 3.60 4.41 3.75
CA GLU A 34 4.76 3.58 4.07
C GLU A 34 5.48 3.18 2.77
N PRO A 35 6.80 2.94 2.80
CA PRO A 35 7.54 2.54 1.61
C PRO A 35 7.02 1.21 1.06
N ARG A 36 6.81 1.11 -0.26
CA ARG A 36 6.32 -0.12 -0.93
C ARG A 36 7.17 -1.34 -0.56
N SER A 37 8.49 -1.16 -0.52
CA SER A 37 9.46 -2.22 -0.20
C SER A 37 9.28 -2.85 1.18
N ALA A 38 8.60 -2.19 2.12
CA ALA A 38 8.29 -2.79 3.42
C ALA A 38 7.14 -3.81 3.35
N PHE A 39 6.42 -3.87 2.23
CA PHE A 39 5.25 -4.72 2.00
C PHE A 39 5.44 -5.64 0.79
N ASP A 40 6.67 -5.80 0.29
CA ASP A 40 6.95 -6.64 -0.89
C ASP A 40 6.47 -8.10 -0.66
N GLU A 41 6.56 -8.59 0.57
CA GLU A 41 6.08 -9.92 0.98
C GLU A 41 4.64 -9.90 1.55
N ALA A 42 3.99 -8.73 1.61
CA ALA A 42 2.66 -8.61 2.19
C ALA A 42 1.58 -8.98 1.16
N ALA A 43 0.74 -9.96 1.48
CA ALA A 43 -0.40 -10.35 0.65
C ALA A 43 -1.38 -9.19 0.35
N ALA A 44 -1.40 -8.14 1.19
CA ALA A 44 -2.19 -6.94 0.95
C ALA A 44 -1.71 -6.14 -0.28
N LEU A 45 -0.41 -6.16 -0.57
CA LEU A 45 0.16 -5.51 -1.75
C LEU A 45 -0.19 -6.27 -3.03
N ASP A 46 -0.05 -7.59 -3.02
CA ASP A 46 -0.42 -8.44 -4.17
C ASP A 46 -1.90 -8.27 -4.56
N ARG A 47 -2.80 -8.24 -3.57
CA ARG A 47 -4.23 -7.98 -3.82
C ARG A 47 -4.47 -6.60 -4.43
N TYR A 48 -3.78 -5.58 -3.92
CA TYR A 48 -3.91 -4.22 -4.42
C TYR A 48 -3.39 -4.09 -5.86
N GLU A 49 -2.26 -4.70 -6.18
CA GLU A 49 -1.70 -4.70 -7.54
C GLU A 49 -2.56 -5.50 -8.52
N THR A 50 -3.10 -6.64 -8.09
CA THR A 50 -4.07 -7.41 -8.87
C THR A 50 -5.34 -6.61 -9.17
N SER A 51 -5.87 -5.89 -8.16
CA SER A 51 -7.04 -5.03 -8.31
C SER A 51 -6.79 -3.88 -9.30
N LEU A 52 -5.60 -3.27 -9.25
CA LEU A 52 -5.20 -2.24 -10.21
C LEU A 52 -5.05 -2.81 -11.64
N ALA A 53 -4.47 -4.00 -11.78
CA ALA A 53 -4.26 -4.64 -13.09
C ALA A 53 -5.58 -5.07 -13.74
N ALA A 54 -6.57 -5.48 -12.95
CA ALA A 54 -7.88 -5.90 -13.45
C ALA A 54 -8.80 -4.73 -13.87
N GLY A 55 -8.52 -3.49 -13.43
CA GLY A 55 -9.34 -2.31 -13.67
C GLY A 55 -8.87 -1.36 -14.78
N GLY A 56 -7.79 -1.71 -15.50
CA GLY A 56 -7.26 -0.89 -16.60
C GLY A 56 -7.74 -1.37 -17.97
N GLY A 57 -8.97 -0.99 -18.35
CA GLY A 57 -9.54 -1.16 -19.70
C GLY A 57 -10.17 0.13 -20.19
#